data_AF-A0A562RN18-F1
#
_entry.id   AF-A0A562RN18-F1
#
_cell.length_a   1.000
_cell.length_b   1.000
_cell.length_c   1.000
_cell.angle_alpha   90.00
_cell.angle_beta   90.00
_cell.angle_gamma   90.00
#
_symmetry.space_group_name_H-M   'P 1'
#
loop_
_entity.id
_entity.type
_entity.pdbx_description
1 polymer ?
#
loop_
_entity_poly.entity_id
_entity_poly.type
_entity_poly.pdbx_seq_one_letter_code
_entity_poly.pdbx_strand_id
1 'polypeptide(L)'
;MAKIRRQLTQEDVDRIAEMDSARGAYFQRDPDRPDNMFVKPRRRQPVEVSRAKARLRTARWRSEKDRRRAPTVSEVGMSLAVALATTSWSDPLTKADYDLLSRALLDLQARGFSIEEAKKTMRRLRLRLVDPGDRAGEESEGCGPPIWQDDERKLPF
;
A
#
# COMPACT_ATOMS: atom_id res chain seq x y z
N MET A 1 -0.26 30.30 22.06
CA MET A 1 -0.01 30.76 23.45
C MET A 1 0.01 29.54 24.37
N ALA A 2 1.18 29.18 24.90
CA ALA A 2 1.29 28.08 25.87
C ALA A 2 0.76 28.57 27.23
N LYS A 3 -0.26 27.90 27.78
CA LYS A 3 -0.76 28.21 29.12
C LYS A 3 0.32 27.84 30.13
N ILE A 4 0.95 28.85 30.75
CA ILE A 4 1.85 28.66 31.89
C ILE A 4 1.02 28.04 33.01
N ARG A 5 1.23 26.75 33.28
CA ARG A 5 0.60 26.08 34.41
C ARG A 5 1.47 26.37 35.63
N ARG A 6 0.98 27.23 36.53
CA ARG A 6 1.57 27.39 37.87
C ARG A 6 1.70 26.00 38.51
N GLN A 7 2.88 25.67 39.03
CA GLN A 7 3.06 24.46 39.81
C GLN A 7 2.29 24.61 41.13
N LEU A 8 1.54 23.58 41.52
CA LEU A 8 0.79 23.58 42.77
C LEU A 8 1.78 23.64 43.94
N THR A 9 1.54 24.54 44.90
CA THR A 9 2.31 24.60 46.14
C THR A 9 1.82 23.52 47.11
N GLN A 10 2.59 23.24 48.16
CA GLN A 10 2.18 22.26 49.18
C GLN A 10 0.86 22.64 49.85
N GLU A 11 0.64 23.93 50.11
CA GLU A 11 -0.64 24.45 50.63
C GLU A 11 -1.82 24.18 49.69
N ASP A 12 -1.61 24.25 48.37
CA ASP A 12 -2.65 23.92 47.40
C ASP A 12 -3.00 22.42 47.46
N VAL A 13 -2.00 21.55 47.68
CA VAL A 13 -2.19 20.10 47.82
C VAL A 13 -2.97 19.77 49.09
N ASP A 14 -2.62 20.39 50.21
CA ASP A 14 -3.30 20.17 51.50
C ASP A 14 -4.76 20.63 51.43
N ARG A 15 -5.01 21.78 50.77
CA ARG A 15 -6.36 22.30 50.55
C ARG A 15 -7.19 21.41 49.62
N ILE A 16 -6.57 20.82 48.59
CA ILE A 16 -7.24 19.83 47.72
C ILE A 16 -7.61 18.57 48.52
N ALA A 17 -6.72 18.09 49.38
CA ALA A 17 -7.00 16.92 50.23
C ALA A 17 -8.18 17.17 51.18
N GLU A 18 -8.27 18.37 51.78
CA GLU A 18 -9.42 18.77 52.60
C GLU A 18 -10.72 18.80 51.79
N MET A 19 -10.69 19.39 50.58
CA MET A 19 -11.84 19.45 49.69
C MET A 19 -12.30 18.07 49.21
N ASP A 20 -11.36 17.16 48.91
CA ASP A 20 -11.68 15.77 48.51
C ASP A 20 -12.25 14.96 49.68
N SER A 21 -11.75 15.19 50.90
CA SER A 21 -12.30 14.60 52.13
C SER A 21 -13.74 15.06 52.36
N ALA A 22 -14.00 16.37 52.26
CA ALA A 22 -15.35 16.92 52.35
C ALA A 22 -16.27 16.40 51.24
N ARG A 23 -15.76 16.19 50.01
CA ARG A 23 -16.51 15.57 48.91
C ARG A 23 -16.97 14.16 49.25
N GLY A 24 -16.08 13.33 49.80
CA GLY A 24 -16.38 11.96 50.20
C GLY A 24 -17.35 11.86 51.39
N ALA A 25 -17.30 12.82 52.31
CA ALA A 25 -18.13 12.86 53.51
C ALA A 25 -19.54 13.41 53.28
N TYR A 26 -19.67 14.51 52.52
CA TYR A 26 -20.94 15.27 52.42
C TYR A 26 -21.65 15.15 51.08
N PHE A 27 -20.95 14.70 50.03
CA PHE A 27 -21.48 14.69 48.67
C PHE A 27 -21.42 13.30 48.04
N GLN A 28 -21.76 12.25 48.81
CA GLN A 28 -21.91 10.91 48.26
C GLN A 28 -23.05 10.88 47.22
N ARG A 29 -22.74 10.35 46.04
CA ARG A 29 -23.68 10.23 44.93
C ARG A 29 -24.17 8.78 44.92
N ASP A 30 -25.49 8.61 44.91
CA ASP A 30 -26.15 7.30 44.79
C ASP A 30 -25.63 6.55 43.55
N PRO A 31 -25.08 5.32 43.71
CA PRO A 31 -24.54 4.54 42.60
C PRO A 31 -25.56 4.19 41.52
N ASP A 32 -26.86 4.19 41.84
CA ASP A 32 -27.94 3.88 40.89
C ASP A 32 -28.48 5.12 40.15
N ARG A 33 -27.95 6.32 40.45
CA ARG A 33 -28.39 7.56 39.78
C ARG A 33 -27.88 7.61 38.33
N PRO A 34 -28.76 7.75 37.32
CA PRO A 34 -28.33 7.84 35.93
C PRO A 34 -27.46 9.08 35.70
N ASP A 35 -26.34 8.87 34.99
CA ASP A 35 -25.40 9.93 34.62
C ASP A 35 -26.08 10.91 33.65
N ASN A 36 -25.88 12.21 33.85
CA ASN A 36 -26.52 13.25 33.04
C ASN A 36 -25.84 13.45 31.67
N MET A 37 -24.78 12.71 31.38
CA MET A 37 -24.15 12.69 30.05
C MET A 37 -24.93 11.83 29.06
N PHE A 38 -25.71 12.49 28.20
CA PHE A 38 -26.43 11.88 27.08
C PHE A 38 -25.50 11.18 26.07
N VAL A 39 -24.21 11.58 26.02
CA VAL A 39 -23.18 10.95 25.18
C VAL A 39 -21.92 10.76 26.03
N LYS A 40 -21.53 9.51 26.27
CA LYS A 40 -20.23 9.20 26.88
C LYS A 40 -19.13 9.86 26.04
N PRO A 41 -18.27 10.72 26.61
CA PRO A 41 -17.15 11.29 25.87
C PRO A 41 -16.30 10.12 25.38
N ARG A 42 -16.09 10.04 24.06
CA ARG A 42 -15.13 9.12 23.46
C ARG A 42 -13.79 9.38 24.15
N ARG A 43 -13.45 8.58 25.16
CA ARG A 43 -12.13 8.62 25.79
C ARG A 43 -11.14 8.38 24.66
N ARG A 44 -10.33 9.40 24.34
CA ARG A 44 -9.23 9.24 23.38
C ARG A 44 -8.40 8.07 23.91
N GLN A 45 -8.40 6.95 23.18
CA GLN A 45 -7.55 5.83 23.53
C GLN A 45 -6.11 6.36 23.62
N PRO A 46 -5.30 5.86 24.58
CA PRO A 46 -3.89 6.20 24.62
C PRO A 46 -3.28 6.02 23.23
N VAL A 47 -2.46 6.97 22.79
CA VAL A 47 -1.90 7.00 21.42
C VAL A 47 -1.17 5.69 21.10
N GLU A 48 -0.55 5.08 22.10
CA GLU A 48 0.12 3.78 22.04
C GLU A 48 -0.82 2.64 21.66
N VAL A 49 -2.00 2.57 22.27
CA VAL A 49 -3.03 1.57 21.97
C VAL A 49 -3.56 1.75 20.55
N SER A 50 -3.74 3.01 20.11
CA SER A 50 -4.15 3.32 18.73
C SER A 50 -3.10 2.86 17.72
N ARG A 51 -1.82 3.16 17.97
CA ARG A 51 -0.68 2.72 17.13
C ARG A 51 -0.53 1.21 17.11
N ALA A 52 -0.72 0.53 18.25
CA ALA A 52 -0.70 -0.92 18.34
C ALA A 52 -1.81 -1.56 17.49
N LYS A 53 -3.04 -1.04 17.60
CA LYS A 53 -4.18 -1.50 16.76
C LYS A 53 -3.95 -1.26 15.27
N ALA A 54 -3.35 -0.13 14.90
CA ALA A 54 -3.00 0.16 13.51
C ALA A 54 -1.98 -0.86 12.97
N ARG A 55 -0.90 -1.13 13.73
CA ARG A 55 0.11 -2.14 13.38
C ARG A 55 -0.52 -3.53 13.21
N LEU A 56 -1.38 -3.94 14.14
CA LEU A 56 -2.08 -5.23 14.07
C LEU A 56 -2.98 -5.34 12.82
N ARG A 57 -3.72 -4.27 12.49
CA ARG A 57 -4.56 -4.22 11.29
C ARG A 57 -3.73 -4.35 10.02
N THR A 58 -2.60 -3.63 9.93
CA THR A 58 -1.70 -3.70 8.79
C THR A 58 -1.06 -5.09 8.65
N ALA A 59 -0.64 -5.70 9.76
CA ALA A 59 -0.08 -7.06 9.75
C ALA A 59 -1.12 -8.09 9.28
N ARG A 60 -2.35 -8.00 9.78
CA ARG A 60 -3.47 -8.83 9.30
C ARG A 60 -3.74 -8.62 7.82
N TRP A 61 -3.79 -7.37 7.36
CA TRP A 61 -4.02 -7.07 5.94
C TRP A 61 -2.92 -7.67 5.05
N ARG A 62 -1.64 -7.56 5.43
CA ARG A 62 -0.52 -8.18 4.71
C ARG A 62 -0.67 -9.70 4.67
N SER A 63 -0.91 -10.32 5.83
CA SER A 63 -1.12 -11.78 5.91
C SER A 63 -2.31 -12.28 5.08
N GLU A 64 -3.42 -11.54 5.06
CA GLU A 64 -4.57 -11.87 4.19
C GLU A 64 -4.23 -11.70 2.71
N LYS A 65 -3.46 -10.67 2.35
CA LYS A 65 -2.98 -10.43 0.98
C LYS A 65 -2.10 -11.58 0.50
N ASP A 66 -1.16 -12.02 1.35
CA ASP A 66 -0.25 -13.14 1.06
C ASP A 66 -1.01 -14.47 0.95
N ARG A 67 -1.96 -14.71 1.87
CA ARG A 67 -2.83 -15.91 1.83
C ARG A 67 -3.63 -16.00 0.53
N ARG A 68 -4.12 -14.86 0.04
CA ARG A 68 -4.87 -14.79 -1.24
C ARG A 68 -3.94 -14.75 -2.46
N ARG A 69 -2.63 -14.68 -2.27
CA ARG A 69 -1.64 -14.49 -3.35
C ARG A 69 -2.00 -13.32 -4.26
N ALA A 70 -2.53 -12.24 -3.67
CA ALA A 70 -2.99 -11.10 -4.45
C ALA A 70 -1.79 -10.32 -5.00
N PRO A 71 -1.63 -10.21 -6.34
CA PRO A 71 -0.49 -9.54 -6.92
C PRO A 71 -0.50 -8.03 -6.61
N THR A 72 0.69 -7.46 -6.57
CA THR A 72 0.93 -6.02 -6.48
C THR A 72 0.75 -5.37 -7.85
N VAL A 73 0.51 -4.05 -7.86
CA VAL A 73 0.34 -3.28 -9.11
C VAL A 73 1.58 -3.42 -10.02
N SER A 74 2.78 -3.47 -9.44
CA SER A 74 4.03 -3.68 -10.18
C SER A 74 4.12 -5.09 -10.77
N GLU A 75 3.69 -6.13 -10.06
CA GLU A 75 3.66 -7.50 -10.58
C GLU A 75 2.64 -7.66 -11.72
N VAL A 76 1.48 -7.00 -11.60
CA VAL A 76 0.49 -6.94 -12.70
C VAL A 76 1.06 -6.21 -13.91
N GLY A 77 1.69 -5.05 -13.71
CA GLY A 77 2.31 -4.30 -14.81
C GLY A 77 3.44 -5.08 -15.50
N MET A 78 4.28 -5.75 -14.72
CA MET A 78 5.38 -6.58 -15.25
C MET A 78 4.84 -7.80 -16.00
N SER A 79 3.88 -8.54 -15.43
CA SER A 79 3.29 -9.70 -16.09
C SER A 79 2.57 -9.32 -17.39
N LEU A 80 1.87 -8.18 -17.44
CA LEU A 80 1.28 -7.66 -18.66
C LEU A 80 2.34 -7.32 -19.72
N ALA A 81 3.44 -6.68 -19.31
CA ALA A 81 4.54 -6.35 -20.22
C ALA A 81 5.23 -7.62 -20.77
N VAL A 82 5.46 -8.61 -19.90
CA VAL A 82 6.03 -9.91 -20.30
C VAL A 82 5.08 -10.63 -21.25
N ALA A 83 3.81 -10.76 -20.91
CA ALA A 83 2.80 -11.41 -21.75
C ALA A 83 2.74 -10.76 -23.13
N LEU A 84 2.70 -9.42 -23.20
CA LEU A 84 2.73 -8.70 -24.47
C LEU A 84 4.01 -8.97 -25.27
N ALA A 85 5.16 -8.98 -24.60
CA ALA A 85 6.44 -9.24 -25.24
C ALA A 85 6.55 -10.66 -25.78
N THR A 86 5.94 -11.65 -25.11
CA THR A 86 5.98 -13.07 -25.49
C THR A 86 4.81 -13.51 -26.37
N THR A 87 3.79 -12.67 -26.58
CA THR A 87 2.65 -13.02 -27.43
C THR A 87 3.15 -13.32 -28.85
N SER A 88 2.73 -14.45 -29.40
CA SER A 88 3.02 -14.86 -30.79
C SER A 88 1.81 -14.60 -31.68
N TRP A 89 1.99 -14.73 -33.00
CA TRP A 89 0.90 -14.53 -33.96
C TRP A 89 -0.21 -15.59 -33.88
N SER A 90 0.01 -16.69 -33.16
CA SER A 90 -0.97 -17.77 -32.99
C SER A 90 -2.04 -17.47 -31.93
N ASP A 91 -1.79 -16.52 -31.02
CA ASP A 91 -2.73 -16.08 -29.99
C ASP A 91 -3.18 -14.64 -30.28
N PRO A 92 -4.27 -14.43 -31.06
CA PRO A 92 -4.74 -13.09 -31.36
C PRO A 92 -5.25 -12.41 -30.09
N LEU A 93 -4.66 -11.24 -29.80
CA LEU A 93 -5.13 -10.38 -28.71
C LEU A 93 -6.59 -9.97 -28.96
N THR A 94 -7.39 -9.94 -27.90
CA THR A 94 -8.78 -9.48 -27.99
C THR A 94 -8.82 -7.96 -28.10
N LYS A 95 -9.95 -7.41 -28.56
CA LYS A 95 -10.18 -5.96 -28.58
C LYS A 95 -9.97 -5.31 -27.21
N ALA A 96 -10.35 -6.00 -26.14
CA ALA A 96 -10.17 -5.49 -24.78
C ALA A 96 -8.70 -5.33 -24.40
N ASP A 97 -7.83 -6.22 -24.88
CA ASP A 97 -6.38 -6.16 -24.64
C ASP A 97 -5.77 -4.96 -25.36
N TYR A 98 -6.17 -4.71 -26.61
CA TYR A 98 -5.75 -3.52 -27.36
C TYR A 98 -6.22 -2.22 -26.70
N ASP A 99 -7.44 -2.17 -26.18
CA ASP A 99 -7.97 -1.00 -25.47
C ASP A 99 -7.19 -0.75 -24.16
N LEU A 100 -6.84 -1.82 -23.44
CA LEU A 100 -6.06 -1.75 -22.21
C LEU A 100 -4.65 -1.17 -22.46
N LEU A 101 -3.96 -1.69 -23.47
CA LEU A 101 -2.63 -1.22 -23.87
C LEU A 101 -2.67 0.22 -24.35
N SER A 102 -3.68 0.57 -25.14
CA SER A 102 -3.85 1.93 -25.66
C SER A 102 -4.01 2.93 -24.49
N ARG A 103 -4.84 2.59 -23.49
CA ARG A 103 -5.00 3.42 -22.28
C ARG A 103 -3.71 3.51 -21.45
N ALA A 104 -2.96 2.42 -21.33
CA ALA A 104 -1.68 2.40 -20.62
C ALA A 104 -0.63 3.29 -21.30
N LEU A 105 -0.54 3.26 -22.63
CA LEU A 105 0.36 4.13 -23.40
C LEU A 105 -0.04 5.60 -23.32
N LEU A 106 -1.34 5.90 -23.35
CA LEU A 106 -1.85 7.26 -23.16
C LEU A 106 -1.57 7.79 -21.75
N ASP A 107 -1.70 6.97 -20.71
CA ASP A 107 -1.34 7.34 -19.34
C ASP A 107 0.17 7.61 -19.20
N LEU A 108 1.03 6.80 -19.84
CA LEU A 108 2.47 7.07 -19.91
C LEU A 108 2.77 8.39 -20.62
N GLN A 109 2.10 8.66 -21.74
CA GLN A 109 2.25 9.91 -22.46
C GLN A 109 1.79 11.12 -21.62
N ALA A 110 0.67 11.00 -20.91
CA ALA A 110 0.16 12.03 -20.01
C ALA A 110 1.12 12.33 -18.84
N ARG A 111 1.92 11.35 -18.42
CA ARG A 111 3.00 11.51 -17.43
C ARG A 111 4.30 12.05 -18.03
N GLY A 112 4.34 12.33 -19.33
CA GLY A 112 5.48 12.91 -20.03
C GLY A 112 6.47 11.90 -20.61
N PHE A 113 6.14 10.60 -20.64
CA PHE A 113 6.99 9.58 -21.26
C PHE A 113 6.79 9.51 -22.78
N SER A 114 7.84 9.17 -23.52
CA SER A 114 7.77 8.95 -24.98
C SER A 114 7.19 7.57 -25.29
N ILE A 115 6.13 7.54 -26.10
CA ILE A 115 5.51 6.28 -26.59
C ILE A 115 6.52 5.48 -27.43
N GLU A 116 7.34 6.15 -28.24
CA GLU A 116 8.34 5.48 -29.06
C GLU A 116 9.43 4.79 -28.22
N GLU A 117 9.86 5.42 -27.13
CA GLU A 117 10.79 4.78 -26.19
C GLU A 117 10.15 3.63 -25.42
N ALA A 118 8.85 3.74 -25.08
CA ALA A 118 8.11 2.63 -24.49
C ALA A 118 8.05 1.42 -25.45
N LYS A 119 7.75 1.65 -26.74
CA LYS A 119 7.77 0.60 -27.77
C LYS A 119 9.16 -0.04 -27.93
N LYS A 120 10.23 0.77 -27.97
CA LYS A 120 11.62 0.25 -28.02
C LYS A 120 11.95 -0.61 -26.80
N THR A 121 11.54 -0.16 -25.61
CA THR A 121 11.74 -0.92 -24.37
C THR A 121 11.03 -2.27 -24.41
N MET A 122 9.81 -2.33 -24.96
CA MET A 122 9.08 -3.58 -25.17
C MET A 122 9.77 -4.50 -26.19
N ARG A 123 10.29 -3.96 -27.30
CA ARG A 123 11.09 -4.73 -28.26
C ARG A 123 12.32 -5.36 -27.61
N ARG A 124 13.06 -4.58 -26.80
CA ARG A 124 14.22 -5.09 -26.05
C ARG A 124 13.86 -6.18 -25.05
N LEU A 125 12.71 -6.05 -24.39
CA LEU A 125 12.20 -7.08 -23.49
C LEU A 125 11.89 -8.38 -24.25
N ARG A 126 11.21 -8.29 -25.40
CA ARG A 126 10.95 -9.43 -26.29
C ARG A 126 12.24 -10.11 -26.74
N LEU A 127 13.25 -9.34 -27.15
CA LEU A 127 14.54 -9.89 -27.58
C LEU A 127 15.24 -10.75 -26.52
N ARG A 128 14.99 -10.47 -25.24
CA ARG A 128 15.56 -11.21 -24.11
C ARG A 128 14.75 -12.43 -23.70
N LEU A 129 13.44 -12.42 -23.95
CA LEU A 129 12.49 -13.43 -23.46
C LEU A 129 12.09 -14.46 -24.51
N VAL A 130 12.17 -14.11 -25.80
CA VAL A 130 11.71 -14.97 -26.91
C VAL A 130 12.91 -15.55 -27.66
N ASP A 131 12.82 -16.83 -28.03
CA ASP A 131 13.83 -17.54 -28.81
C ASP A 131 14.03 -16.85 -30.19
N PRO A 132 15.28 -16.61 -30.63
CA PRO A 132 15.65 -16.21 -31.98
C PRO A 132 14.92 -16.96 -33.10
N GLY A 133 14.63 -18.24 -32.93
CA GLY A 133 13.87 -19.03 -33.91
C GLY A 133 12.44 -18.52 -34.14
N ASP A 134 11.75 -18.13 -33.06
CA ASP A 134 10.35 -17.70 -33.08
C ASP A 134 10.16 -16.23 -33.52
N ARG A 135 11.28 -15.48 -33.64
CA ARG A 135 11.30 -14.07 -34.05
C ARG A 135 12.05 -13.84 -35.36
N ALA A 136 12.32 -14.89 -36.13
CA ALA A 136 13.05 -14.80 -37.39
C ALA A 136 12.35 -13.81 -38.35
N GLY A 137 13.00 -12.67 -38.64
CA GLY A 137 12.47 -11.61 -39.51
C GLY A 137 12.05 -10.32 -38.79
N GLU A 138 12.11 -10.24 -37.46
CA GLU A 138 11.86 -9.00 -36.70
C GLU A 138 13.09 -8.06 -36.68
N GLU A 139 12.85 -6.74 -36.61
CA GLU A 139 13.91 -5.74 -36.43
C GLU A 139 14.63 -5.96 -35.09
N SER A 140 15.95 -6.23 -35.15
CA SER A 140 16.77 -6.49 -33.97
C SER A 140 17.54 -5.24 -33.53
N GLU A 141 17.24 -4.72 -32.34
CA GLU A 141 18.10 -3.77 -31.63
C GLU A 141 19.08 -4.57 -30.76
N GLY A 142 20.38 -4.57 -31.10
CA GLY A 142 21.40 -5.31 -30.34
C GLY A 142 21.40 -4.94 -28.86
N CYS A 143 20.96 -5.87 -28.00
CA CYS A 143 20.81 -5.62 -26.56
C CYS A 143 21.18 -6.85 -25.71
N GLY A 144 22.48 -7.13 -25.62
CA GLY A 144 23.05 -8.09 -24.66
C GLY A 144 22.69 -9.56 -24.90
N PRO A 145 23.31 -10.49 -24.16
CA PRO A 145 23.00 -11.92 -24.27
C PRO A 145 21.59 -12.23 -23.74
N PRO A 146 20.91 -13.26 -24.29
CA PRO A 146 19.54 -13.60 -23.90
C PRO A 146 19.44 -14.18 -22.47
N ILE A 147 18.38 -13.85 -21.72
CA ILE A 147 18.23 -14.21 -20.28
C ILE A 147 18.11 -15.72 -20.05
N TRP A 148 17.57 -16.46 -21.02
CA TRP A 148 17.35 -17.91 -20.97
C TRP A 148 18.63 -18.73 -21.10
N GLN A 149 19.77 -18.09 -21.38
CA GLN A 149 21.11 -18.70 -21.34
C GLN A 149 21.76 -18.64 -19.94
N ASP A 150 21.24 -17.83 -19.00
CA ASP A 150 21.65 -17.80 -17.59
C ASP A 150 20.83 -18.84 -16.80
N ASP A 151 21.42 -19.98 -16.43
CA ASP A 151 20.74 -21.01 -15.64
C ASP A 151 20.28 -20.51 -14.25
N GLU A 152 20.89 -19.45 -13.71
CA GLU A 152 20.51 -18.82 -12.44
C GLU A 152 19.31 -17.87 -12.54
N ARG A 153 18.96 -17.40 -13.74
CA ARG A 153 17.91 -16.39 -13.99
C ARG A 153 16.78 -16.89 -14.87
N LYS A 154 16.76 -18.18 -15.19
CA LYS A 154 15.62 -18.81 -15.86
C LYS A 154 14.36 -18.55 -15.02
N LEU A 155 13.42 -17.83 -15.63
CA LEU A 155 12.08 -17.71 -15.09
C LEU A 155 11.45 -19.11 -15.08
N PRO A 156 10.73 -19.50 -14.01
CA PRO A 156 10.07 -20.78 -13.94
C PRO A 156 8.88 -20.74 -14.90
N PHE A 157 9.07 -21.25 -16.10
CA PHE A 157 8.00 -21.58 -17.04
C PHE A 157 7.96 -23.10 -17.15
#